data_AF-A0A5P9HNG9-F1
#
_entry.id   AF-A0A5P9HNG9-F1
#
_cell.length_a   1.000
_cell.length_b   1.000
_cell.length_c   1.000
_cell.angle_alpha   90.00
_cell.angle_beta   90.00
_cell.angle_gamma   90.00
#
_symmetry.space_group_name_H-M   'P 1'
#
loop_
_entity.id
_entity.type
_entity.pdbx_description
1 polymer ?
#
loop_
_entity_poly.entity_id
_entity_poly.type
_entity_poly.pdbx_seq_one_letter_code
_entity_poly.pdbx_strand_id
1 'polypeptide(L)'
;MKIMRNRQIKKIEIPKWGNYLRARWRECFASHLSIEEQKAIWMDNFLWHLCSWKKVKCLEKEEAVKAFLNQPKHKCTIFYQFIDDAYLLENADTLSIEELPFIESHMHFSDMYVMDWNNKWTFIMTHEKECGPYFIRRD
;
A
#
# COMPACT_ATOMS: atom_id res chain seq x y z
N MET A 1 -20.83 -16.32 -25.27
CA MET A 1 -19.73 -17.06 -24.62
C MET A 1 -18.64 -16.05 -24.24
N LYS A 2 -18.55 -15.65 -22.96
CA LYS A 2 -17.57 -14.66 -22.51
C LYS A 2 -16.24 -15.39 -22.35
N ILE A 3 -15.30 -15.15 -23.26
CA ILE A 3 -13.95 -15.72 -23.17
C ILE A 3 -13.32 -15.14 -21.90
N MET A 4 -13.31 -15.91 -20.82
CA MET A 4 -12.56 -15.57 -19.62
C MET A 4 -11.09 -15.77 -19.97
N ARG A 5 -10.42 -14.69 -20.38
CA ARG A 5 -8.96 -14.68 -20.42
C ARG A 5 -8.51 -14.73 -18.96
N ASN A 6 -8.02 -15.89 -18.51
CA ASN A 6 -7.28 -16.01 -17.28
C ASN A 6 -6.02 -15.15 -17.44
N ARG A 7 -6.08 -13.88 -17.04
CA ARG A 7 -4.92 -12.99 -17.06
C ARG A 7 -4.16 -13.27 -15.78
N GLN A 8 -3.08 -14.03 -15.90
CA GLN A 8 -2.15 -14.22 -14.80
C GLN A 8 -1.59 -12.85 -14.40
N ILE A 9 -1.49 -12.60 -13.09
CA ILE A 9 -0.85 -11.41 -12.56
C ILE A 9 0.60 -11.41 -13.03
N LYS A 10 1.01 -10.33 -13.70
CA LYS A 10 2.41 -10.15 -14.11
C LYS A 10 3.12 -9.33 -13.04
N LYS A 11 4.11 -9.95 -12.39
CA LYS A 11 4.97 -9.33 -11.37
C LYS A 11 6.30 -8.95 -12.01
N ILE A 12 6.70 -7.69 -11.85
CA ILE A 12 7.97 -7.15 -12.35
C ILE A 12 8.72 -6.55 -11.17
N GLU A 13 9.96 -6.95 -10.96
CA GLU A 13 10.85 -6.31 -9.98
C GLU A 13 11.30 -4.94 -10.50
N ILE A 14 11.17 -3.93 -9.66
CA ILE A 14 11.63 -2.56 -9.90
C ILE A 14 12.56 -2.15 -8.76
N PRO A 15 13.80 -2.68 -8.72
CA PRO A 15 14.71 -2.45 -7.61
C PRO A 15 15.08 -0.97 -7.49
N LYS A 16 15.38 -0.51 -6.27
CA LYS A 16 15.75 0.88 -5.94
C LYS A 16 14.61 1.91 -6.06
N TRP A 17 13.37 1.47 -6.26
CA TRP A 17 12.20 2.36 -6.32
C TRP A 17 11.59 2.68 -4.96
N GLY A 18 11.95 1.98 -3.88
CA GLY A 18 11.31 2.15 -2.57
C GLY A 18 11.33 3.58 -2.05
N ASN A 19 12.48 4.26 -2.07
CA ASN A 19 12.58 5.68 -1.69
C ASN A 19 11.65 6.58 -2.51
N TYR A 20 11.62 6.40 -3.83
CA TYR A 20 10.73 7.15 -4.71
C TYR A 20 9.26 6.89 -4.40
N LEU A 21 8.88 5.62 -4.19
CA LEU A 21 7.49 5.24 -3.91
C LEU A 21 7.02 5.73 -2.55
N ARG A 22 7.88 5.74 -1.51
CA ARG A 22 7.57 6.34 -0.21
C ARG A 22 7.35 7.85 -0.31
N ALA A 23 8.20 8.57 -1.04
CA ALA A 23 8.01 9.99 -1.30
C ALA A 23 6.70 10.26 -2.06
N ARG A 24 6.46 9.49 -3.12
CA ARG A 24 5.25 9.58 -3.94
C ARG A 24 3.98 9.31 -3.12
N TRP A 25 4.03 8.32 -2.24
CA TRP A 25 2.94 7.99 -1.34
C TRP A 25 2.60 9.18 -0.44
N ARG A 26 3.61 9.82 0.17
CA ARG A 26 3.39 11.02 1.00
C ARG A 26 2.76 12.16 0.22
N GLU A 27 3.25 12.46 -0.98
CA GLU A 27 2.66 13.48 -1.86
C GLU A 27 1.18 13.19 -2.15
N CYS A 28 0.84 11.92 -2.32
CA CYS A 28 -0.51 11.53 -2.71
C CYS A 28 -1.50 11.50 -1.54
N PHE A 29 -1.08 10.99 -0.39
CA PHE A 29 -1.99 10.69 0.72
C PHE A 29 -1.84 11.61 1.94
N ALA A 30 -0.72 12.33 2.06
CA ALA A 30 -0.41 13.17 3.21
C ALA A 30 -0.13 14.65 2.87
N SER A 31 -0.36 15.07 1.61
CA SER A 31 -0.06 16.44 1.16
C SER A 31 -0.92 17.53 1.79
N HIS A 32 -2.02 17.18 2.45
CA HIS A 32 -2.82 18.10 3.25
C HIS A 32 -2.20 18.43 4.61
N LEU A 33 -1.15 17.71 5.03
CA LEU A 33 -0.39 18.01 6.25
C LEU A 33 0.88 18.79 5.91
N SER A 34 1.16 19.81 6.70
CA SER A 34 2.47 20.47 6.73
C SER A 34 3.59 19.49 7.13
N ILE A 35 4.84 19.87 6.86
CA ILE A 35 6.01 19.06 7.23
C ILE A 35 6.07 18.88 8.74
N GLU A 36 5.75 19.92 9.50
CA GLU A 36 5.72 19.91 10.96
C GLU A 36 4.65 18.96 11.49
N GLU A 37 3.46 18.94 10.89
CA GLU A 37 2.39 18.00 11.25
C GLU A 37 2.75 16.55 10.92
N GLN A 38 3.41 16.31 9.78
CA GLN A 38 3.90 14.97 9.43
C GLN A 38 4.96 14.48 10.43
N LYS A 39 5.87 15.37 10.86
CA LYS A 39 6.87 15.05 11.89
C LYS A 39 6.23 14.78 13.25
N ALA A 40 5.21 15.54 13.62
CA ALA A 40 4.52 15.39 14.91
C ALA A 40 3.85 14.02 15.08
N ILE A 41 3.49 13.35 13.98
CA ILE A 41 2.95 11.98 13.99
C ILE A 41 4.01 10.92 13.65
N TRP A 42 5.30 11.26 13.69
CA TRP A 42 6.40 10.33 13.44
C TRP A 42 6.31 9.63 12.08
N MET A 43 5.82 10.32 11.05
CA MET A 43 5.61 9.74 9.71
C MET A 43 6.93 9.33 9.03
N ASP A 44 8.05 9.94 9.43
CA ASP A 44 9.42 9.57 9.03
C ASP A 44 9.81 8.16 9.43
N ASN A 45 9.22 7.66 10.51
CA ASN A 45 9.40 6.29 10.95
C ASN A 45 8.42 5.37 10.23
N PHE A 46 7.14 5.73 10.17
CA PHE A 46 6.08 4.86 9.65
C PHE A 46 4.99 5.63 8.91
N LEU A 47 4.78 5.34 7.62
CA LEU A 47 3.77 6.07 6.83
C LEU A 47 2.33 5.79 7.32
N TRP A 48 2.07 4.58 7.83
CA TRP A 48 0.74 4.21 8.35
C TRP A 48 0.31 5.03 9.58
N HIS A 49 1.22 5.77 10.22
CA HIS A 49 0.86 6.71 11.27
C HIS A 49 -0.14 7.77 10.80
N LEU A 50 -0.21 8.06 9.50
CA LEU A 50 -1.27 8.90 8.93
C LEU A 50 -2.67 8.41 9.33
N CYS A 51 -2.86 7.08 9.32
CA CYS A 51 -4.10 6.42 9.67
C CYS A 51 -4.31 6.37 11.18
N SER A 52 -3.33 5.86 11.94
CA SER A 52 -3.50 5.63 13.39
C SER A 52 -3.62 6.92 14.20
N TRP A 53 -2.97 8.00 13.77
CA TRP A 53 -3.16 9.34 14.33
C TRP A 53 -4.39 10.07 13.79
N LYS A 54 -5.23 9.39 13.00
CA LYS A 54 -6.50 9.90 12.44
C LYS A 54 -6.33 11.16 11.63
N LYS A 55 -5.20 11.29 10.92
CA LYS A 55 -4.91 12.44 10.05
C LYS A 55 -5.45 12.26 8.63
N VAL A 56 -5.99 11.09 8.29
CA VAL A 56 -6.70 10.83 7.04
C VAL A 56 -7.91 9.96 7.30
N LYS A 57 -8.97 10.10 6.50
CA LYS A 57 -10.06 9.14 6.48
C LYS A 57 -9.54 7.83 5.87
N CYS A 58 -9.62 6.75 6.62
CA CYS A 58 -9.24 5.41 6.17
C CYS A 58 -10.24 4.37 6.66
N LEU A 59 -10.21 3.20 6.03
CA LEU A 59 -10.80 1.98 6.57
C LEU A 59 -9.71 1.22 7.30
N GLU A 60 -10.11 0.45 8.31
CA GLU A 60 -9.20 -0.30 9.18
C GLU A 60 -9.58 -1.79 9.16
N LYS A 61 -8.62 -2.67 9.44
CA LYS A 61 -8.83 -4.10 9.70
C LYS A 61 -9.67 -4.80 8.63
N GLU A 62 -10.79 -5.41 9.00
CA GLU A 62 -11.62 -6.23 8.11
C GLU A 62 -12.20 -5.40 6.96
N GLU A 63 -12.55 -4.14 7.22
CA GLU A 63 -13.08 -3.19 6.27
C GLU A 63 -12.01 -2.74 5.28
N ALA A 64 -10.77 -2.57 5.73
CA ALA A 64 -9.63 -2.32 4.85
C ALA A 64 -9.39 -3.50 3.90
N VAL A 65 -9.44 -4.73 4.43
CA VAL A 65 -9.31 -5.98 3.65
C VAL A 65 -10.43 -6.10 2.62
N LYS A 66 -11.68 -5.92 3.03
CA LYS A 66 -12.84 -5.96 2.12
C LYS A 66 -12.74 -4.91 1.03
N ALA A 67 -12.33 -3.68 1.37
CA ALA A 67 -12.13 -2.63 0.38
C ALA A 67 -11.01 -2.95 -0.59
N PHE A 68 -9.87 -3.46 -0.11
CA PHE A 68 -8.78 -3.90 -0.96
C PHE A 68 -9.24 -5.00 -1.92
N LEU A 69 -9.87 -6.07 -1.44
CA LEU A 69 -10.29 -7.19 -2.29
C LEU A 69 -11.29 -6.77 -3.37
N ASN A 70 -12.24 -5.88 -3.04
CA ASN A 70 -13.27 -5.41 -3.97
C ASN A 70 -12.81 -4.30 -4.93
N GLN A 71 -11.65 -3.68 -4.68
CA GLN A 71 -11.12 -2.61 -5.52
C GLN A 71 -10.60 -3.17 -6.86
N PRO A 72 -11.02 -2.62 -8.03
CA PRO A 72 -10.39 -2.95 -9.30
C PRO A 72 -8.90 -2.58 -9.30
N LYS A 73 -8.04 -3.48 -9.80
CA LYS A 73 -6.58 -3.40 -9.70
C LYS A 73 -5.97 -3.71 -11.06
N HIS A 74 -6.01 -2.77 -12.00
CA HIS A 74 -5.37 -3.01 -13.29
C HIS A 74 -3.85 -3.02 -13.18
N LYS A 75 -3.29 -2.04 -12.46
CA LYS A 75 -1.86 -1.85 -12.26
C LYS A 75 -1.61 -1.23 -10.88
N CYS A 76 -0.68 -1.79 -10.11
CA CYS A 76 -0.31 -1.28 -8.79
C CYS A 76 1.18 -1.54 -8.50
N THR A 77 1.72 -0.79 -7.55
CA THR A 77 3.07 -1.01 -7.02
C THR A 77 3.00 -1.60 -5.63
N ILE A 78 3.91 -2.50 -5.30
CA ILE A 78 4.17 -2.99 -3.95
C ILE A 78 5.53 -2.46 -3.51
N PHE A 79 5.59 -1.82 -2.35
CA PHE A 79 6.82 -1.33 -1.74
C PHE A 79 6.75 -1.46 -0.22
N TYR A 80 7.86 -1.19 0.46
CA TYR A 80 8.00 -1.41 1.89
C TYR A 80 8.52 -0.16 2.61
N GLN A 81 8.28 -0.08 3.92
CA GLN A 81 8.72 1.05 4.76
C GLN A 81 10.24 1.27 4.73
N PHE A 82 11.04 0.20 4.86
CA PHE A 82 12.51 0.32 5.00
C PHE A 82 13.33 -0.43 3.96
N ILE A 83 12.68 -0.95 2.91
CA ILE A 83 13.34 -1.71 1.84
C ILE A 83 13.20 -0.94 0.52
N ASP A 84 14.27 -0.90 -0.26
CA ASP A 84 14.33 -0.17 -1.53
C ASP A 84 13.85 -1.00 -2.73
N ASP A 85 13.73 -2.31 -2.57
CA ASP A 85 13.09 -3.18 -3.55
C ASP A 85 11.58 -2.95 -3.58
N ALA A 86 11.05 -3.00 -4.80
CA ALA A 86 9.64 -2.82 -5.06
C ALA A 86 9.22 -3.69 -6.25
N TYR A 87 7.92 -3.88 -6.38
CA TYR A 87 7.32 -4.66 -7.45
C TYR A 87 6.25 -3.84 -8.16
N LEU A 88 6.17 -4.01 -9.48
CA LEU A 88 5.07 -3.56 -10.30
C LEU A 88 4.21 -4.77 -10.66
N LEU A 89 2.93 -4.67 -10.38
CA LEU A 89 1.94 -5.67 -10.77
C LEU A 89 1.09 -5.15 -11.92
N GLU A 90 0.92 -5.96 -12.96
CA GLU A 90 0.01 -5.72 -14.08
C GLU A 90 -1.05 -6.83 -14.17
N ASN A 91 -2.28 -6.48 -14.56
CA ASN A 91 -3.45 -7.37 -14.50
C ASN A 91 -3.73 -7.91 -13.09
N ALA A 92 -3.60 -7.05 -12.08
CA ALA A 92 -3.71 -7.41 -10.66
C ALA A 92 -5.17 -7.51 -10.17
N ASP A 93 -6.16 -7.59 -11.06
CA ASP A 93 -7.59 -7.53 -10.70
C ASP A 93 -8.02 -8.68 -9.79
N THR A 94 -7.32 -9.81 -9.84
CA THR A 94 -7.54 -10.98 -8.99
C THR A 94 -6.62 -11.06 -7.79
N LEU A 95 -5.75 -10.05 -7.57
CA LEU A 95 -4.75 -10.07 -6.50
C LEU A 95 -5.43 -10.23 -5.13
N SER A 96 -5.15 -11.37 -4.50
CA SER A 96 -5.56 -11.65 -3.13
C SER A 96 -4.50 -11.22 -2.12
N ILE A 97 -4.83 -11.26 -0.83
CA ILE A 97 -3.86 -10.92 0.23
C ILE A 97 -2.79 -12.01 0.35
N GLU A 98 -3.16 -13.26 0.12
CA GLU A 98 -2.29 -14.44 0.20
C GLU A 98 -1.24 -14.46 -0.92
N GLU A 99 -1.50 -13.79 -2.04
CA GLU A 99 -0.57 -13.63 -3.16
C GLU A 99 0.40 -12.46 -2.99
N LEU A 100 0.17 -11.59 -2.00
CA LEU A 100 1.11 -10.51 -1.71
C LEU A 100 2.45 -11.12 -1.32
N PRO A 101 3.59 -10.53 -1.75
CA PRO A 101 4.92 -11.03 -1.44
C PRO A 101 5.22 -10.85 0.05
N PHE A 102 4.63 -11.75 0.83
CA PHE A 102 4.74 -11.87 2.27
C PHE A 102 6.09 -12.50 2.56
N ILE A 103 7.12 -11.67 2.57
CA ILE A 103 8.40 -12.08 3.11
C ILE A 103 8.30 -11.83 4.59
N GLU A 104 7.97 -12.88 5.35
CA GLU A 104 7.75 -12.80 6.80
C GLU A 104 8.96 -12.15 7.49
N SER A 105 10.19 -12.48 7.07
CA SER A 105 11.41 -11.84 7.58
C SER A 105 11.54 -10.35 7.23
N HIS A 106 10.85 -9.85 6.20
CA HIS A 106 10.83 -8.41 5.87
C HIS A 106 9.68 -7.73 6.60
N MET A 107 8.54 -8.40 6.71
CA MET A 107 7.36 -7.89 7.37
C MET A 107 7.49 -7.83 8.89
N HIS A 108 8.24 -8.71 9.53
CA HIS A 108 8.54 -8.56 10.97
C HIS A 108 9.32 -7.28 11.30
N PHE A 109 9.93 -6.63 10.30
CA PHE A 109 10.70 -5.39 10.49
C PHE A 109 10.21 -4.21 9.63
N SER A 110 9.21 -4.38 8.77
CA SER A 110 8.79 -3.33 7.82
C SER A 110 7.36 -3.51 7.33
N ASP A 111 6.61 -2.42 7.27
CA ASP A 111 5.28 -2.41 6.66
C ASP A 111 5.35 -2.60 5.13
N MET A 112 4.26 -3.10 4.56
CA MET A 112 4.07 -3.27 3.12
C MET A 112 2.92 -2.40 2.62
N TYR A 113 3.13 -1.78 1.47
CA TYR A 113 2.20 -0.85 0.85
C TYR A 113 1.86 -1.36 -0.55
N VAL A 114 0.57 -1.45 -0.85
CA VAL A 114 0.08 -1.65 -2.22
C VAL A 114 -0.58 -0.35 -2.65
N MET A 115 -0.02 0.31 -3.67
CA MET A 115 -0.48 1.60 -4.16
C MET A 115 -0.95 1.50 -5.61
N ASP A 116 -2.13 2.05 -5.89
CA ASP A 116 -2.66 2.17 -7.25
C ASP A 116 -1.69 2.91 -8.17
N TRP A 117 -1.54 2.46 -9.42
CA TRP A 117 -0.68 3.13 -10.39
C TRP A 117 -1.09 4.59 -10.65
N ASN A 118 -2.39 4.87 -10.61
CA ASN A 118 -2.91 6.23 -10.77
C ASN A 118 -3.01 6.98 -9.43
N ASN A 119 -2.47 6.41 -8.35
CA ASN A 119 -2.42 6.96 -7.01
C ASN A 119 -3.81 7.27 -6.41
N LYS A 120 -4.86 6.52 -6.77
CA LYS A 120 -6.23 6.73 -6.27
C LYS A 120 -6.50 6.07 -4.91
N TRP A 121 -5.77 5.01 -4.60
CA TRP A 121 -5.93 4.29 -3.34
C TRP A 121 -4.61 3.64 -2.92
N THR A 122 -4.50 3.33 -1.64
CA THR A 122 -3.40 2.55 -1.07
C THR A 122 -3.96 1.61 -0.01
N PHE A 123 -3.44 0.39 0.00
CA PHE A 123 -3.61 -0.58 1.06
C PHE A 123 -2.30 -0.70 1.83
N ILE A 124 -2.38 -0.78 3.15
CA ILE A 124 -1.22 -0.76 4.04
C ILE A 124 -1.33 -1.96 4.97
N MET A 125 -0.35 -2.84 4.89
CA MET A 125 -0.19 -3.97 5.80
C MET A 125 0.91 -3.61 6.80
N THR A 126 0.52 -3.40 8.06
CA THR A 126 1.44 -3.07 9.13
C THR A 126 2.21 -4.32 9.59
N HIS A 127 3.46 -4.14 10.02
CA HIS A 127 4.19 -5.20 10.70
C HIS A 127 3.55 -5.58 12.05
N GLU A 128 2.99 -4.59 12.75
CA GLU A 128 2.18 -4.77 13.95
C GLU A 128 0.75 -5.18 13.58
N LYS A 129 0.42 -6.47 13.74
CA LYS A 129 -0.88 -7.03 13.36
C LYS A 129 -2.07 -6.32 14.01
N GLU A 130 -1.91 -5.82 15.22
CA GLU A 130 -2.99 -5.14 15.96
C GLU A 130 -3.28 -3.72 15.46
N CYS A 131 -2.34 -3.13 14.73
CA CYS A 131 -2.37 -1.75 14.27
C CYS A 131 -2.88 -1.59 12.84
N GLY A 132 -3.28 -2.66 12.15
CA GLY A 132 -3.73 -2.57 10.76
C GLY A 132 -4.46 -3.83 10.32
N PRO A 133 -4.62 -4.06 9.02
CA PRO A 133 -4.24 -3.18 7.90
C PRO A 133 -5.10 -1.91 7.78
N TYR A 134 -4.70 -1.01 6.88
CA TYR A 134 -5.46 0.19 6.50
C TYR A 134 -5.73 0.25 5.01
N PHE A 135 -6.81 0.93 4.62
CA PHE A 135 -7.10 1.29 3.25
C PHE A 135 -7.49 2.76 3.14
N ILE A 136 -6.78 3.51 2.31
CA ILE A 136 -7.09 4.91 2.01
C ILE A 136 -7.57 4.98 0.57
N ARG A 137 -8.67 5.69 0.34
CA ARG A 137 -9.14 6.08 -0.98
C ARG A 137 -9.14 7.59 -1.07
N ARG A 138 -8.61 8.11 -2.18
CA ARG A 138 -8.70 9.52 -2.54
C ARG A 138 -9.96 9.72 -3.37
N ASP A 139 -10.68 10.80 -3.08
CA ASP A 139 -11.83 11.23 -3.87
C ASP A 139 -11.38 11.89 -5.19
#